data_AF-A0A2V7KNB1-F1
#
_entry.id   AF-A0A2V7KNB1-F1
#
_cell.length_a   1.000
_cell.length_b   1.000
_cell.length_c   1.000
_cell.angle_alpha   90.00
_cell.angle_beta   90.00
_cell.angle_gamma   90.00
#
_symmetry.space_group_name_H-M   'P 1'
#
loop_
_entity.id
_entity.type
_entity.pdbx_description
1 polymer ?
#
loop_
_entity_poly.entity_id
_entity_poly.type
_entity_poly.pdbx_seq_one_letter_code
_entity_poly.pdbx_strand_id
1 'polypeptide(L)'
;MTGHAALATGRWNTLTLAEQLANVGSEVDRAIAAWAAQRSDRFDRALTRALELFDLTARDDRWRGPRRREILRAREEFCRLFFDDDVAPGAARTLREYFLHFALLARRRSA
;
A
#
# COMPACT_ATOMS: atom_id res chain seq x y z
N MET A 1 -9.35 17.19 -6.43
CA MET A 1 -10.13 16.13 -5.77
C MET A 1 -9.73 16.08 -4.31
N THR A 2 -10.62 16.56 -3.45
CA THR A 2 -10.48 16.60 -2.00
C THR A 2 -10.48 15.18 -1.44
N GLY A 3 -9.29 14.68 -1.07
CA GLY A 3 -9.15 13.40 -0.39
C GLY A 3 -9.83 13.44 0.98
N HIS A 4 -10.65 12.43 1.27
CA HIS A 4 -11.39 12.27 2.51
C HIS A 4 -10.44 12.38 3.71
N ALA A 5 -10.54 13.50 4.43
CA ALA A 5 -9.65 13.92 5.51
C ALA A 5 -9.75 13.09 6.81
N ALA A 6 -10.26 11.86 6.75
CA ALA A 6 -10.68 11.11 7.94
C ALA A 6 -9.74 9.97 8.38
N LEU A 7 -8.77 9.52 7.57
CA LEU A 7 -8.13 8.21 7.84
C LEU A 7 -6.65 8.25 8.27
N ALA A 8 -6.19 9.43 8.68
CA ALA A 8 -4.91 9.63 9.35
C ALA A 8 -5.02 10.77 10.36
N THR A 9 -5.91 10.59 11.33
CA THR A 9 -6.03 11.43 12.52
C THR A 9 -4.67 11.52 13.22
N GLY A 10 -3.89 12.54 12.85
CA GLY A 10 -2.68 13.06 13.50
C GLY A 10 -1.44 12.15 13.61
N ARG A 11 -1.57 10.82 13.56
CA ARG A 11 -0.48 9.90 13.95
C ARG A 11 0.26 9.24 12.79
N TRP A 12 -0.23 9.34 11.55
CA TRP A 12 0.41 8.63 10.44
C TRP A 12 1.86 9.05 10.23
N ASN A 13 2.16 10.35 10.38
CA ASN A 13 3.51 10.90 10.32
C ASN A 13 4.38 10.55 11.54
N THR A 14 3.83 9.95 12.60
CA THR A 14 4.64 9.46 13.73
C THR A 14 5.04 8.00 13.54
N LEU A 15 4.35 7.26 12.68
CA LEU A 15 4.73 5.90 12.30
C LEU A 15 6.09 5.92 11.59
N THR A 16 6.88 4.87 11.80
CA THR A 16 8.06 4.58 10.99
C THR A 16 7.66 4.19 9.57
N LEU A 17 8.60 4.29 8.61
CA LEU A 17 8.33 3.84 7.24
C LEU A 17 7.87 2.38 7.17
N ALA A 18 8.43 1.51 8.02
CA ALA A 18 8.04 0.10 8.05
C ALA A 18 6.59 -0.08 8.51
N GLU A 19 6.14 0.66 9.52
CA GLU A 19 4.74 0.62 9.97
C GLU A 19 3.79 1.20 8.92
N GLN A 20 4.16 2.32 8.28
CA GLN A 20 3.35 2.89 7.19
C GLN A 20 3.20 1.88 6.04
N LEU A 21 4.31 1.27 5.59
CA LEU A 21 4.29 0.28 4.52
C LEU A 21 3.63 -1.05 4.93
N ALA A 22 3.67 -1.43 6.20
CA ALA A 22 2.92 -2.59 6.72
C ALA A 22 1.39 -2.35 6.64
N ASN A 23 0.95 -1.14 6.96
CA ASN A 23 -0.46 -0.75 6.83
C ASN A 23 -0.90 -0.67 5.36
N VAL A 24 -0.08 -0.07 4.49
CA VAL A 24 -0.29 -0.10 3.03
C VAL A 24 -0.41 -1.55 2.54
N GLY A 25 0.52 -2.40 2.95
CA GLY A 25 0.57 -3.81 2.59
C GLY A 25 -0.69 -4.60 2.97
N SER A 26 -1.29 -4.27 4.11
CA SER A 26 -2.54 -4.91 4.56
C SER A 26 -3.71 -4.61 3.61
N GLU A 27 -3.80 -3.39 3.08
CA GLU A 27 -4.85 -3.00 2.13
C GLU A 27 -4.53 -3.50 0.71
N VAL A 28 -3.25 -3.58 0.33
CA VAL A 28 -2.80 -4.26 -0.90
C VAL A 28 -3.23 -5.72 -0.90
N ASP A 29 -2.97 -6.45 0.20
CA ASP A 29 -3.35 -7.86 0.29
C ASP A 29 -4.86 -8.08 0.22
N ARG A 30 -5.63 -7.20 0.90
CA ARG A 30 -7.10 -7.19 0.84
C ARG A 30 -7.63 -6.93 -0.56
N ALA A 31 -7.06 -5.98 -1.29
CA ALA A 31 -7.44 -5.69 -2.67
C ALA A 31 -7.18 -6.89 -3.58
N ILE A 32 -5.97 -7.48 -3.52
CA ILE A 32 -5.63 -8.68 -4.31
C ILE A 32 -6.58 -9.84 -3.97
N ALA A 33 -6.86 -10.08 -2.69
CA ALA A 33 -7.74 -11.16 -2.26
C ALA A 33 -9.19 -10.93 -2.69
N ALA A 34 -9.70 -9.70 -2.60
CA ALA A 34 -11.07 -9.36 -3.00
C ALA A 34 -11.25 -9.46 -4.53
N TRP A 35 -10.25 -9.02 -5.30
CA TRP A 35 -10.23 -9.14 -6.75
C TRP A 35 -10.28 -10.60 -7.20
N ALA A 36 -9.38 -11.44 -6.66
CA ALA A 36 -9.33 -12.87 -6.96
C ALA A 36 -10.64 -13.59 -6.57
N ALA A 37 -11.33 -13.11 -5.53
CA ALA A 37 -12.61 -13.64 -5.08
C ALA A 37 -13.83 -13.00 -5.77
N GLN A 38 -13.64 -12.13 -6.76
CA GLN A 38 -14.71 -11.42 -7.49
C GLN A 38 -15.67 -10.66 -6.55
N ARG A 39 -15.15 -10.06 -5.47
CA ARG A 39 -15.93 -9.28 -4.48
C ARG A 39 -15.73 -7.79 -4.72
N SER A 40 -16.43 -7.23 -5.71
CA SER A 40 -16.21 -5.86 -6.19
C SER A 40 -16.33 -4.80 -5.09
N ASP A 41 -17.31 -4.90 -4.19
CA ASP A 41 -17.49 -3.94 -3.10
C ASP A 41 -16.28 -3.90 -2.13
N ARG A 42 -15.70 -5.07 -1.86
CA ARG A 42 -14.51 -5.19 -1.00
C ARG A 42 -13.25 -4.76 -1.74
N PHE A 43 -13.19 -5.06 -3.03
CA PHE A 43 -12.10 -4.63 -3.89
C PHE A 43 -12.02 -3.10 -3.95
N ASP A 44 -13.14 -2.42 -4.28
CA ASP A 44 -13.16 -0.96 -4.43
C ASP A 44 -12.76 -0.24 -3.14
N ARG A 45 -13.24 -0.73 -1.99
CA ARG A 45 -12.87 -0.20 -0.67
C ARG A 45 -11.39 -0.38 -0.37
N ALA A 46 -10.85 -1.59 -0.57
CA ALA A 46 -9.45 -1.89 -0.31
C ALA A 46 -8.50 -1.17 -1.27
N LEU A 47 -8.86 -1.10 -2.56
CA LEU A 47 -8.13 -0.35 -3.59
C LEU A 47 -8.06 1.13 -3.22
N THR A 48 -9.21 1.75 -2.95
CA THR A 48 -9.27 3.17 -2.54
C THR A 48 -8.41 3.42 -1.32
N ARG A 49 -8.52 2.57 -0.30
CA ARG A 49 -7.76 2.71 0.93
C ARG A 49 -6.25 2.54 0.70
N ALA A 50 -5.83 1.56 -0.08
CA ALA A 50 -4.42 1.35 -0.41
C ALA A 50 -3.84 2.57 -1.12
N LEU A 51 -4.54 3.12 -2.12
CA LEU A 51 -4.10 4.32 -2.85
C LEU A 51 -4.00 5.55 -1.95
N GLU A 52 -4.96 5.76 -1.05
CA GLU A 52 -4.87 6.82 -0.03
C GLU A 52 -3.65 6.68 0.86
N LEU A 53 -3.35 5.45 1.32
CA LEU A 53 -2.20 5.19 2.18
C LEU A 53 -0.87 5.34 1.46
N PHE A 54 -0.78 4.94 0.18
CA PHE A 54 0.37 5.22 -0.66
C PHE A 54 0.59 6.72 -0.78
N ASP A 55 -0.44 7.49 -1.13
CA ASP A 55 -0.35 8.93 -1.34
C ASP A 55 0.03 9.65 -0.04
N LEU A 56 -0.54 9.23 1.10
CA LEU A 56 -0.22 9.77 2.41
C LEU A 56 1.23 9.47 2.80
N THR A 57 1.72 8.25 2.55
CA THR A 57 3.12 7.85 2.80
C THR A 57 4.09 8.61 1.89
N ALA A 58 3.75 8.79 0.60
CA ALA A 58 4.58 9.50 -0.35
C ALA A 58 4.66 11.01 -0.05
N ARG A 59 3.59 11.61 0.51
CA ARG A 59 3.56 13.02 0.95
C ARG A 59 4.38 13.29 2.20
N ASP A 60 4.78 12.26 2.94
CA ASP A 60 5.65 12.41 4.10
C ASP A 60 7.05 12.90 3.68
N ASP A 61 7.46 14.03 4.23
CA ASP A 61 8.72 14.68 3.85
C ASP A 61 9.96 13.98 4.40
N ARG A 62 9.79 13.11 5.40
CA ARG A 62 10.85 12.22 5.91
C ARG A 62 11.34 11.25 4.84
N TRP A 63 10.53 10.97 3.82
CA TRP A 63 10.83 9.98 2.78
C TRP A 63 11.18 10.58 1.42
N ARG A 64 11.54 11.86 1.34
CA ARG A 64 11.97 12.52 0.08
C ARG A 64 13.09 11.76 -0.65
N GLY A 65 13.17 11.96 -1.97
CA GLY A 65 14.22 11.37 -2.81
C GLY A 65 13.97 9.88 -3.12
N PRO A 66 14.98 9.00 -3.00
CA PRO A 66 14.87 7.60 -3.39
C PRO A 66 13.71 6.83 -2.76
N ARG A 67 13.41 7.09 -1.48
CA ARG A 67 12.34 6.39 -0.75
C ARG A 67 10.96 6.73 -1.31
N ARG A 68 10.69 8.01 -1.59
CA ARG A 68 9.44 8.47 -2.22
C ARG A 68 9.27 7.87 -3.61
N ARG A 69 10.35 7.78 -4.39
CA ARG A 69 10.32 7.12 -5.71
C ARG A 69 9.92 5.65 -5.59
N GLU A 70 10.49 4.95 -4.61
CA GLU A 70 10.16 3.55 -4.35
C GLU A 70 8.70 3.36 -3.89
N ILE A 71 8.19 4.22 -3.01
CA ILE A 71 6.77 4.20 -2.59
C ILE A 71 5.85 4.38 -3.79
N LEU A 72 6.16 5.35 -4.67
CA LEU A 72 5.38 5.61 -5.87
C LEU A 72 5.51 4.47 -6.90
N ARG A 73 6.67 3.80 -6.97
CA ARG A 73 6.87 2.62 -7.79
C ARG A 73 6.00 1.46 -7.29
N ALA A 74 6.01 1.18 -5.99
CA ALA A 74 5.16 0.15 -5.40
C ALA A 74 3.66 0.44 -5.62
N ARG A 75 3.25 1.73 -5.58
CA ARG A 75 1.89 2.16 -5.96
C ARG A 75 1.57 1.85 -7.42
N GLU A 76 2.52 2.10 -8.33
CA GLU A 76 2.38 1.79 -9.75
C GLU A 76 2.24 0.28 -9.99
N GLU A 77 3.13 -0.53 -9.43
CA GLU A 77 3.07 -2.00 -9.52
C GLU A 77 1.75 -2.54 -8.97
N PHE A 78 1.25 -1.96 -7.86
CA PHE A 78 -0.07 -2.29 -7.34
C PHE A 78 -1.22 -1.99 -8.31
N CYS A 79 -1.19 -0.82 -8.97
CA CYS A 79 -2.22 -0.46 -9.96
C CYS A 79 -2.15 -1.38 -11.19
N ARG A 80 -0.94 -1.71 -11.66
CA ARG A 80 -0.74 -2.60 -12.82
C ARG A 80 -1.45 -3.94 -12.64
N LEU A 81 -1.49 -4.50 -11.42
CA LEU A 81 -2.17 -5.77 -11.15
C LEU A 81 -3.64 -5.83 -11.59
N PHE A 82 -4.33 -4.69 -11.69
CA PHE A 82 -5.78 -4.64 -11.96
C PHE A 82 -6.15 -3.88 -13.24
N PHE A 83 -5.24 -3.04 -13.74
CA PHE A 83 -5.53 -2.09 -14.81
C PHE A 83 -4.59 -2.19 -16.01
N ASP A 84 -3.61 -3.10 -15.97
CA ASP A 84 -2.73 -3.39 -17.10
C ASP A 84 -3.18 -4.70 -17.76
N ASP A 85 -3.13 -4.74 -19.08
CA ASP A 85 -3.51 -5.92 -19.87
C ASP A 85 -2.41 -6.99 -19.86
N ASP A 86 -1.16 -6.60 -19.59
CA ASP A 86 0.02 -7.47 -19.57
C ASP A 86 0.70 -7.48 -18.19
N VAL A 87 0.06 -8.17 -17.24
CA VAL A 87 0.60 -8.36 -15.89
C VAL A 87 1.52 -9.58 -15.85
N ALA A 88 2.78 -9.37 -15.47
CA ALA A 88 3.76 -10.44 -15.34
C ALA A 88 3.26 -11.59 -14.42
N PRO A 89 3.45 -12.86 -14.80
CA PRO A 89 3.09 -14.00 -13.95
C PRO A 89 3.72 -13.91 -12.56
N GLY A 90 2.89 -14.04 -11.54
CA GLY A 90 3.34 -13.98 -10.14
C GLY A 90 3.55 -12.56 -9.58
N ALA A 91 3.26 -11.50 -10.33
CA ALA A 91 3.40 -10.11 -9.85
C ALA A 91 2.67 -9.87 -8.52
N ALA A 92 1.45 -10.38 -8.36
CA ALA A 92 0.68 -10.27 -7.11
C ALA A 92 1.39 -10.95 -5.92
N ARG A 93 2.03 -12.11 -6.14
CA ARG A 93 2.81 -12.80 -5.10
C ARG A 93 4.05 -11.99 -4.72
N THR A 94 4.81 -11.51 -5.71
CA THR A 94 5.99 -10.67 -5.48
C THR A 94 5.64 -9.41 -4.70
N LEU A 95 4.53 -8.74 -5.04
CA LEU A 95 4.09 -7.53 -4.34
C LEU A 95 3.65 -7.83 -2.89
N ARG A 96 2.96 -8.95 -2.66
CA ARG A 96 2.63 -9.43 -1.30
C ARG A 96 3.88 -9.72 -0.48
N GLU A 97 4.85 -10.40 -1.05
CA GLU A 97 6.13 -10.70 -0.41
C GLU A 97 6.87 -9.40 -0.05
N TYR A 98 6.93 -8.42 -0.96
CA TYR A 98 7.52 -7.10 -0.70
C TYR A 98 6.92 -6.44 0.55
N PHE A 99 5.59 -6.37 0.65
CA PHE A 99 4.93 -5.76 1.80
C PHE A 99 5.01 -6.59 3.08
N LEU A 100 5.08 -7.92 2.97
CA LEU A 100 5.27 -8.81 4.12
C LEU A 100 6.57 -8.51 4.86
N HIS A 101 7.66 -8.18 4.15
CA HIS A 101 8.93 -7.81 4.78
C HIS A 101 8.78 -6.57 5.68
N PHE A 102 7.98 -5.58 5.27
CA PHE A 102 7.69 -4.41 6.10
C PHE A 102 6.81 -4.74 7.31
N ALA A 103 5.83 -5.63 7.16
CA ALA A 103 5.02 -6.10 8.28
C ALA A 103 5.88 -6.81 9.34
N LEU A 104 6.80 -7.68 8.92
CA LEU A 104 7.75 -8.36 9.82
C LEU A 104 8.68 -7.36 10.52
N LEU A 105 9.19 -6.36 9.78
CA LEU A 105 10.05 -5.31 10.34
C LEU A 105 9.30 -4.42 11.34
N ALA A 106 8.05 -4.04 11.05
CA ALA A 106 7.21 -3.25 11.95
C ALA A 106 6.97 -4.00 13.26
N ARG A 107 6.69 -5.31 13.21
CA ARG A 107 6.49 -6.14 14.40
C ARG A 107 7.74 -6.23 15.27
N ARG A 108 8.93 -6.34 14.68
CA ARG A 108 10.21 -6.41 15.42
C ARG A 108 10.55 -5.12 16.18
N ARG A 109 10.03 -3.97 15.74
CA ARG A 109 10.28 -2.66 16.37
C ARG A 109 9.20 -2.25 17.38
N SER A 110 8.13 -3.04 17.48
CA SER A 110 7.01 -2.81 18.40
C SER A 110 7.16 -3.60 19.72
N ALA A 111 8.31 -4.26 19.92
CA ALA A 111 8.70 -4.98 21.12
C ALA A 111 9.89 -4.25 21.77
#